data_AF-A0A3L7XVP9-F1
#
_entry.id   AF-A0A3L7XVP9-F1
#
_cell.length_a   1.000
_cell.length_b   1.000
_cell.length_c   1.000
_cell.angle_alpha   90.00
_cell.angle_beta   90.00
_cell.angle_gamma   90.00
#
_symmetry.space_group_name_H-M   'P 1'
#
loop_
_entity.id
_entity.type
_entity.pdbx_description
1 polymer ?
#
loop_
_entity_poly.entity_id
_entity_poly.type
_entity_poly.pdbx_seq_one_letter_code
_entity_poly.pdbx_strand_id
1 'polypeptide(L)'
;SSFVWRIGARAAADGWRIFLLGAAEGVAAAAAQVLCAAHPALQVVGTYSGSPHPDALPAILAQVHAAQPDVLLVAYGAPQQDLWIAANRAVLAVPVMMGVGGALDFVAGVAQRAPQWMQQLGLEWLHRLLLQPWRWRRMLALPQFAWLMLTQPDAVREI
;
A
#
# COMPACT_ATOMS: atom_id res chain seq x y z
N SER A 1 3.81 -7.81 0.92
CA SER A 1 4.81 -6.77 0.61
C SER A 1 5.97 -6.83 1.59
N SER A 2 7.20 -7.07 1.12
CA SER A 2 8.45 -6.96 1.91
C SER A 2 8.93 -5.50 2.07
N PHE A 3 8.33 -4.59 1.32
CA PHE A 3 8.83 -3.24 1.16
C PHE A 3 8.58 -2.34 2.38
N VAL A 4 7.37 -2.36 2.97
CA VAL A 4 7.05 -1.58 4.18
C VAL A 4 7.97 -1.97 5.34
N TRP A 5 8.30 -3.26 5.46
CA TRP A 5 9.28 -3.75 6.43
C TRP A 5 10.69 -3.20 6.20
N ARG A 6 11.14 -3.15 4.94
CA ARG A 6 12.45 -2.56 4.58
C ARG A 6 12.51 -1.06 4.85
N ILE A 7 11.43 -0.33 4.56
CA ILE A 7 11.34 1.09 4.93
C ILE A 7 11.36 1.25 6.46
N GLY A 8 10.58 0.45 7.19
CA GLY A 8 10.57 0.48 8.66
C GLY A 8 11.96 0.24 9.25
N ALA A 9 12.67 -0.79 8.78
CA ALA A 9 14.05 -1.06 9.20
C ALA A 9 15.00 0.10 8.88
N ARG A 10 14.89 0.70 7.69
CA ARG A 10 15.74 1.83 7.28
C ARG A 10 15.44 3.09 8.09
N ALA A 11 14.16 3.40 8.29
CA ALA A 11 13.73 4.53 9.09
C ALA A 11 14.16 4.40 10.56
N ALA A 12 14.11 3.18 11.11
CA ALA A 12 14.63 2.92 12.46
C ALA A 12 16.15 3.13 12.56
N ALA A 13 16.91 2.80 11.52
CA ALA A 13 18.35 2.99 11.48
C ALA A 13 18.76 4.47 11.30
N ASP A 14 18.04 5.19 10.43
CA ASP A 14 18.37 6.58 10.08
C ASP A 14 17.60 7.63 10.91
N GLY A 15 16.70 7.19 11.80
CA GLY A 15 15.89 8.08 12.65
C GLY A 15 14.75 8.78 11.91
N TRP A 16 14.30 8.25 10.77
CA TRP A 16 13.21 8.85 10.00
C TRP A 16 11.85 8.68 10.66
N ARG A 17 11.03 9.72 10.57
CA ARG A 17 9.67 9.81 11.07
C ARG A 17 8.68 9.32 10.01
N ILE A 18 7.95 8.24 10.31
CA ILE A 18 6.96 7.67 9.39
C ILE A 18 5.54 8.06 9.79
N PHE A 19 4.72 8.47 8.82
CA PHE A 19 3.27 8.61 8.97
C PHE A 19 2.55 7.57 8.11
N LEU A 20 1.54 6.89 8.67
CA LEU A 20 0.73 5.89 7.96
C LEU A 20 -0.67 6.44 7.66
N LEU A 21 -1.01 6.56 6.38
CA LEU A 21 -2.26 7.17 5.92
C LEU A 21 -3.10 6.17 5.11
N GLY A 22 -4.39 6.08 5.40
CA GLY A 22 -5.36 5.24 4.70
C GLY A 22 -5.61 3.89 5.37
N ALA A 23 -6.03 2.90 4.58
CA ALA A 23 -6.60 1.63 5.03
C ALA A 23 -7.90 1.78 5.85
N ALA A 24 -8.50 0.65 6.21
CA ALA A 24 -9.70 0.63 7.03
C ALA A 24 -9.42 1.10 8.47
N GLU A 25 -10.49 1.42 9.20
CA GLU A 25 -10.40 1.88 10.59
C GLU A 25 -9.56 0.92 11.45
N GLY A 26 -8.58 1.48 12.15
CA GLY A 26 -7.67 0.74 13.03
C GLY A 26 -6.53 -0.01 12.32
N VAL A 27 -6.56 -0.19 10.99
CA VAL A 27 -5.51 -0.94 10.26
C VAL A 27 -4.18 -0.20 10.29
N ALA A 28 -4.18 1.12 10.05
CA ALA A 28 -2.94 1.91 10.10
C ALA A 28 -2.32 1.90 11.50
N ALA A 29 -3.13 2.02 12.55
CA ALA A 29 -2.68 1.96 13.94
C ALA A 29 -2.11 0.58 14.31
N ALA A 30 -2.80 -0.50 13.93
CA ALA A 30 -2.30 -1.86 14.14
C ALA A 30 -0.98 -2.10 13.38
N ALA A 31 -0.88 -1.63 12.13
CA ALA A 31 0.36 -1.72 11.36
C ALA A 31 1.51 -0.96 12.04
N ALA A 32 1.25 0.22 12.61
CA ALA A 32 2.23 0.98 13.38
C ALA A 32 2.76 0.17 14.58
N GLN A 33 1.87 -0.44 15.36
CA GLN A 33 2.25 -1.26 16.51
C GLN A 33 3.14 -2.43 16.12
N VAL A 34 2.76 -3.15 15.06
CA VAL A 34 3.54 -4.30 14.55
C VAL A 34 4.91 -3.85 14.04
N LEU A 35 5.01 -2.73 13.32
CA LEU A 35 6.29 -2.20 12.85
C LEU A 35 7.20 -1.75 13.99
N CYS A 36 6.67 -1.04 14.99
CA CYS A 36 7.43 -0.60 16.14
C CYS A 36 7.89 -1.78 17.01
N ALA A 37 7.08 -2.83 17.14
CA ALA A 37 7.48 -4.06 17.83
C ALA A 37 8.64 -4.78 17.13
N ALA A 38 8.65 -4.79 15.79
CA ALA A 38 9.74 -5.37 15.00
C ALA A 38 10.99 -4.49 14.93
N HIS A 39 10.82 -3.17 15.07
CA HIS A 39 11.89 -2.18 14.96
C HIS A 39 11.77 -1.16 16.12
N PRO A 40 12.34 -1.44 17.31
CA PRO A 40 12.14 -0.62 18.50
C PRO A 40 12.58 0.85 18.39
N ALA A 41 13.53 1.15 17.48
CA ALA A 41 13.98 2.52 17.22
C ALA A 41 13.12 3.28 16.19
N LEU A 42 12.13 2.61 15.58
CA LEU A 42 11.26 3.20 14.58
C LEU A 42 10.34 4.26 15.22
N GLN A 43 10.23 5.40 14.56
CA GLN A 43 9.31 6.47 14.95
C GLN A 43 8.11 6.50 13.98
N VAL A 44 7.00 5.89 14.38
CA VAL A 44 5.71 6.17 13.73
C VAL A 44 5.06 7.36 14.42
N VAL A 45 5.00 8.49 13.72
CA VAL A 45 4.67 9.81 14.29
C VAL A 45 3.21 10.19 14.11
N GLY A 46 2.45 9.36 13.39
CA GLY A 46 1.02 9.51 13.25
C GLY A 46 0.43 8.44 12.36
N THR A 47 -0.87 8.22 12.56
CA THR A 47 -1.68 7.34 11.72
C THR A 47 -3.02 7.98 11.45
N TYR A 48 -3.53 7.88 10.23
CA TYR A 48 -4.87 8.35 9.89
C TYR A 48 -5.55 7.30 9.02
N SER A 49 -6.63 6.71 9.53
CA SER A 49 -7.45 5.74 8.79
C SER A 49 -8.43 6.47 7.87
N GLY A 50 -8.86 5.83 6.78
CA GLY A 50 -9.95 6.34 5.95
C GLY A 50 -9.65 6.39 4.46
N SER A 51 -10.47 7.15 3.74
CA SER A 51 -10.43 7.27 2.29
C SER A 51 -9.94 8.67 1.86
N PRO A 52 -9.49 8.85 0.61
CA PRO A 52 -9.00 10.15 0.10
C PRO A 52 -10.15 11.12 -0.23
N HIS A 53 -11.23 11.12 0.56
CA HIS A 53 -12.35 12.01 0.37
C HIS A 53 -11.91 13.47 0.59
N PRO A 54 -12.34 14.43 -0.25
CA PRO A 54 -11.96 15.84 -0.09
C PRO A 54 -12.23 16.41 1.30
N ASP A 55 -13.35 16.01 1.93
CA ASP A 55 -13.73 16.47 3.27
C ASP A 55 -12.76 16.04 4.38
N ALA A 56 -12.00 14.96 4.16
CA ALA A 56 -10.98 14.50 5.10
C ALA A 56 -9.66 15.29 4.97
N LEU A 57 -9.44 15.97 3.84
CA LEU A 57 -8.15 16.61 3.53
C LEU A 57 -7.72 17.66 4.59
N PRO A 58 -8.59 18.55 5.09
CA PRO A 58 -8.18 19.52 6.12
C PRO A 58 -7.66 18.84 7.39
N ALA A 59 -8.31 17.76 7.82
CA ALA A 59 -7.89 16.99 8.99
C ALA A 59 -6.58 16.24 8.75
N ILE A 60 -6.40 15.65 7.55
CA ILE A 60 -5.17 14.98 7.16
C ILE A 60 -4.00 15.97 7.13
N LEU A 61 -4.18 17.15 6.52
CA LEU A 61 -3.16 18.19 6.47
C LEU A 61 -2.75 18.63 7.88
N ALA A 62 -3.72 18.92 8.74
CA ALA A 62 -3.44 19.34 10.12
C ALA A 62 -2.62 18.28 10.89
N GLN A 63 -2.98 17.00 10.78
CA GLN A 63 -2.26 15.92 11.46
C GLN A 63 -0.87 15.68 10.86
N VAL A 64 -0.73 15.66 9.54
CA VAL A 64 0.55 15.45 8.88
C VAL A 64 1.51 16.61 9.16
N HIS A 65 1.04 17.86 9.10
CA HIS A 65 1.86 19.03 9.41
C HIS A 65 2.29 19.06 10.87
N ALA A 66 1.40 18.72 11.80
CA ALA A 66 1.75 18.61 13.23
C ALA A 66 2.76 17.49 13.48
N ALA A 67 2.64 16.37 12.76
CA ALA A 67 3.51 15.22 12.92
C ALA A 67 4.87 15.38 12.23
N GLN A 68 5.04 16.29 11.27
CA GLN A 68 6.29 16.52 10.53
C GLN A 68 7.02 15.21 10.13
N PRO A 69 6.40 14.33 9.33
CA PRO A 69 7.05 13.09 8.92
C PRO A 69 8.08 13.34 7.82
N ASP A 70 9.08 12.47 7.76
CA ASP A 70 10.02 12.36 6.64
C ASP A 70 9.43 11.48 5.52
N VAL A 71 8.63 10.49 5.91
CA VAL A 71 8.01 9.50 5.01
C VAL A 71 6.51 9.38 5.29
N LEU A 72 5.70 9.61 4.26
CA LEU A 72 4.25 9.38 4.28
C LEU A 72 3.91 8.14 3.43
N LEU A 73 3.44 7.08 4.09
CA LEU A 73 2.99 5.85 3.43
C LEU A 73 1.47 5.87 3.25
N VAL A 74 1.02 5.86 2.00
CA VAL A 74 -0.39 6.06 1.62
C VAL A 74 -1.03 4.76 1.14
N ALA A 75 -2.06 4.30 1.83
CA ALA A 75 -2.76 3.03 1.63
C ALA A 75 -4.22 3.21 1.17
N TYR A 76 -4.44 4.10 0.20
CA TYR A 76 -5.76 4.30 -0.42
C TYR A 76 -6.06 3.32 -1.56
N GLY A 77 -5.07 2.52 -1.95
CA GLY A 77 -5.18 1.59 -3.08
C GLY A 77 -4.94 2.27 -4.42
N ALA A 78 -4.52 1.48 -5.40
CA ALA A 78 -4.28 1.96 -6.76
C ALA A 78 -5.60 2.04 -7.56
N PRO A 79 -5.79 3.08 -8.38
CA PRO A 79 -4.85 4.19 -8.68
C PRO A 79 -5.00 5.40 -7.74
N GLN A 80 -5.95 5.36 -6.79
CA GLN A 80 -6.38 6.53 -6.03
C GLN A 80 -5.28 7.14 -5.16
N GLN A 81 -4.40 6.31 -4.60
CA GLN A 81 -3.26 6.76 -3.79
C GLN A 81 -2.29 7.63 -4.60
N ASP A 82 -2.01 7.28 -5.86
CA ASP A 82 -1.01 7.96 -6.68
C ASP A 82 -1.56 9.31 -7.16
N LEU A 83 -2.84 9.34 -7.53
CA LEU A 83 -3.57 10.57 -7.85
C LEU A 83 -3.66 11.50 -6.64
N TRP A 84 -3.96 10.96 -5.45
CA TRP A 84 -4.05 11.75 -4.24
C TRP A 84 -2.70 12.33 -3.84
N ILE A 85 -1.61 11.54 -3.92
CA ILE A 85 -0.25 12.04 -3.69
C ILE A 85 0.08 13.15 -4.69
N ALA A 86 -0.17 12.93 -5.98
CA ALA A 86 0.11 13.92 -7.02
C ALA A 86 -0.63 15.25 -6.79
N ALA A 87 -1.90 15.19 -6.36
CA ALA A 87 -2.73 16.37 -6.10
C ALA A 87 -2.31 17.13 -4.83
N ASN A 88 -1.82 16.43 -3.80
CA ASN A 88 -1.60 17.03 -2.47
C ASN A 88 -0.12 17.22 -2.09
N ARG A 89 0.83 16.70 -2.88
CA ARG A 89 2.27 16.72 -2.57
C ARG A 89 2.81 18.10 -2.22
N ALA A 90 2.34 19.14 -2.92
CA ALA A 90 2.84 20.51 -2.75
C ALA A 90 2.39 21.10 -1.40
N VAL A 91 1.17 20.78 -0.96
CA VAL A 91 0.60 21.29 0.29
C VAL A 91 1.08 20.47 1.49
N LEU A 92 1.24 19.15 1.32
CA LEU A 92 1.77 18.27 2.37
C LEU A 92 3.23 18.55 2.66
N ALA A 93 4.03 18.83 1.63
CA ALA A 93 5.46 19.13 1.74
C ALA A 93 6.29 18.06 2.49
N VAL A 94 5.83 16.80 2.47
CA VAL A 94 6.57 15.66 3.05
C VAL A 94 7.69 15.26 2.07
N PRO A 95 8.94 15.03 2.54
CA PRO A 95 10.06 14.70 1.66
C PRO A 95 9.82 13.47 0.78
N VAL A 96 9.26 12.40 1.36
CA VAL A 96 8.92 11.17 0.64
C VAL A 96 7.46 10.81 0.84
N MET A 97 6.73 10.65 -0.26
CA MET A 97 5.35 10.18 -0.27
C MET A 97 5.27 8.94 -1.16
N MET A 98 4.69 7.86 -0.66
CA MET A 98 4.61 6.62 -1.42
C MET A 98 3.30 5.88 -1.22
N GLY A 99 2.69 5.50 -2.33
CA GLY A 99 1.55 4.59 -2.34
C GLY A 99 1.99 3.16 -1.99
N VAL A 100 1.41 2.57 -0.94
CA VAL A 100 1.75 1.21 -0.47
C VAL A 100 0.62 0.21 -0.71
N GLY A 101 -0.51 0.63 -1.28
CA GLY A 101 -1.68 -0.21 -1.50
C GLY A 101 -2.14 -0.90 -0.22
N GLY A 102 -2.58 -2.15 -0.32
CA GLY A 102 -2.97 -2.96 0.84
C GLY A 102 -1.81 -3.51 1.67
N ALA A 103 -0.61 -2.92 1.60
CA ALA A 103 0.53 -3.41 2.39
C ALA A 103 0.30 -3.27 3.90
N LEU A 104 -0.43 -2.23 4.34
CA LEU A 104 -0.76 -2.04 5.76
C LEU A 104 -1.65 -3.17 6.27
N ASP A 105 -2.61 -3.66 5.48
CA ASP A 105 -3.45 -4.80 5.85
C ASP A 105 -2.63 -6.07 6.12
N PHE A 106 -1.57 -6.31 5.35
CA PHE A 106 -0.66 -7.44 5.58
C PHE A 106 0.21 -7.25 6.82
N VAL A 107 0.67 -6.01 7.09
CA VAL A 107 1.49 -5.71 8.28
C VAL A 107 0.65 -5.80 9.54
N ALA A 108 -0.58 -5.28 9.50
CA ALA A 108 -1.56 -5.36 10.59
C ALA A 108 -2.11 -6.78 10.82
N GLY A 109 -1.79 -7.75 9.94
CA GLY A 109 -2.27 -9.13 10.03
C GLY A 109 -3.73 -9.34 9.61
N VAL A 110 -4.40 -8.30 9.08
CA VAL A 110 -5.80 -8.37 8.61
C VAL A 110 -5.91 -9.14 7.30
N ALA A 111 -4.95 -8.94 6.39
CA ALA A 111 -4.90 -9.68 5.13
C ALA A 111 -3.93 -10.86 5.22
N GLN A 112 -4.41 -12.06 4.89
CA GLN A 112 -3.57 -13.24 4.77
C GLN A 112 -2.95 -13.34 3.38
N ARG A 113 -1.65 -13.61 3.33
CA ARG A 113 -0.97 -13.93 2.06
C ARG A 113 -1.39 -15.31 1.56
N ALA A 114 -1.33 -15.51 0.25
CA ALA A 114 -1.47 -16.85 -0.31
C ALA A 114 -0.39 -17.79 0.27
N PRO A 115 -0.67 -19.10 0.45
CA PRO A 115 0.33 -20.09 0.82
C PRO A 115 1.58 -20.02 -0.06
N GLN A 116 2.74 -20.37 0.50
CA GLN A 116 4.03 -20.23 -0.20
C GLN A 116 4.08 -21.02 -1.52
N TRP A 117 3.49 -22.21 -1.56
CA TRP A 117 3.40 -23.00 -2.79
C TRP A 117 2.58 -22.29 -3.88
N MET A 118 1.52 -21.55 -3.52
CA MET A 118 0.75 -20.75 -4.49
C MET A 118 1.55 -19.54 -4.97
N GLN A 119 2.29 -18.88 -4.08
CA GLN A 119 3.16 -17.76 -4.46
C GLN A 119 4.24 -18.23 -5.44
N GLN A 120 4.86 -19.39 -5.19
CA GLN A 120 5.88 -19.99 -6.07
C GLN A 120 5.33 -20.39 -7.44
N LEU A 121 4.08 -20.85 -7.51
CA LEU A 121 3.40 -21.19 -8.77
C LEU A 121 2.75 -19.99 -9.46
N GLY A 122 2.90 -18.77 -8.93
CA GLY A 122 2.25 -17.57 -9.49
C GLY A 122 0.71 -17.56 -9.34
N LEU A 123 0.15 -18.39 -8.47
CA LEU A 123 -1.30 -18.56 -8.23
C LEU A 123 -1.86 -17.58 -7.18
N GLU A 124 -1.11 -16.54 -6.81
CA GLU A 124 -1.58 -15.55 -5.83
C GLU A 124 -2.85 -14.82 -6.31
N TRP A 125 -3.01 -14.64 -7.63
CA TRP A 125 -4.24 -14.10 -8.20
C TRP A 125 -5.43 -15.01 -7.90
N LEU A 126 -5.30 -16.32 -8.09
CA LEU A 126 -6.38 -17.29 -7.88
C LEU A 126 -6.79 -17.33 -6.40
N HIS A 127 -5.82 -17.35 -5.49
CA HIS A 127 -6.07 -17.23 -4.06
C HIS A 127 -6.88 -15.97 -3.71
N ARG A 128 -6.51 -14.82 -4.30
CA ARG A 128 -7.25 -13.56 -4.12
C ARG A 128 -8.65 -13.61 -4.73
N LEU A 129 -8.86 -14.29 -5.85
CA LEU A 129 -10.19 -14.45 -6.45
C LEU A 129 -11.12 -15.26 -5.53
N LEU A 130 -10.60 -16.35 -4.95
CA LEU A 130 -11.37 -17.17 -4.01
C LEU A 130 -11.79 -16.38 -2.77
N LEU A 131 -10.91 -15.52 -2.25
CA LEU A 131 -11.21 -14.66 -1.10
C LEU A 131 -12.08 -13.44 -1.46
N GLN A 132 -12.01 -12.96 -2.70
CA GLN A 132 -12.69 -11.74 -3.16
C GLN A 132 -13.43 -12.01 -4.48
N PRO A 133 -14.49 -12.83 -4.45
CA PRO A 133 -15.14 -13.35 -5.66
C PRO A 133 -15.68 -12.24 -6.57
N TRP A 134 -16.08 -11.09 -6.01
CA TRP A 134 -16.56 -9.93 -6.77
C TRP A 134 -15.51 -9.33 -7.74
N ARG A 135 -14.23 -9.68 -7.59
CA ARG A 135 -13.16 -9.22 -8.50
C ARG A 135 -13.08 -9.98 -9.82
N TRP A 136 -13.89 -11.03 -10.02
CA TRP A 136 -13.87 -11.89 -11.21
C TRP A 136 -13.80 -11.12 -12.54
N ARG A 137 -14.55 -10.01 -12.66
CA ARG A 137 -14.56 -9.17 -13.88
C ARG A 137 -13.18 -8.62 -14.24
N ARG A 138 -12.42 -8.11 -13.27
CA ARG A 138 -11.05 -7.61 -13.53
C ARG A 138 -10.09 -8.75 -13.86
N MET A 139 -10.38 -9.95 -13.39
CA MET A 139 -9.48 -11.10 -13.53
C MET A 139 -9.63 -11.80 -14.88
N LEU A 140 -10.70 -11.52 -15.64
CA LEU A 140 -10.84 -11.94 -17.04
C LEU A 140 -9.78 -11.35 -17.98
N ALA A 141 -9.14 -10.24 -17.60
CA ALA A 141 -8.03 -9.66 -18.35
C ALA A 141 -6.80 -10.60 -18.39
N LEU A 142 -6.61 -11.45 -17.37
CA LEU A 142 -5.48 -12.38 -17.29
C LEU A 142 -5.57 -13.54 -18.31
N PRO A 143 -6.69 -14.30 -18.42
CA PRO A 143 -6.82 -15.31 -19.46
C PRO A 143 -6.88 -14.70 -20.86
N GLN A 144 -7.48 -13.51 -21.03
CA GLN A 144 -7.44 -12.80 -22.31
C GLN A 144 -5.99 -12.45 -22.71
N PHE A 145 -5.19 -11.93 -21.78
CA PHE A 145 -3.78 -11.65 -22.00
C PHE A 145 -2.98 -12.91 -22.31
N ALA A 146 -3.18 -13.99 -21.54
CA ALA A 146 -2.52 -15.28 -21.79
C ALA A 146 -2.87 -15.85 -23.17
N TRP A 147 -4.14 -15.73 -23.59
CA TRP A 147 -4.58 -16.13 -24.93
C TRP A 147 -3.89 -15.31 -26.01
N LEU A 148 -3.83 -13.98 -25.86
CA LEU A 148 -3.13 -13.09 -26.80
C LEU A 148 -1.64 -13.43 -26.89
N MET A 149 -0.97 -13.71 -25.76
CA MET A 149 0.43 -14.17 -25.72
C MET A 149 0.66 -15.47 -26.50
N LEU A 150 -0.26 -16.43 -26.38
CA LEU A 150 -0.13 -17.73 -27.02
C LEU A 150 -0.49 -17.71 -28.51
N THR A 151 -1.34 -16.77 -28.95
CA THR A 151 -1.85 -16.71 -30.33
C THR A 151 -1.21 -15.62 -31.18
N GLN A 152 -0.63 -14.57 -30.58
CA GLN A 152 -0.01 -13.44 -31.28
C GLN A 152 1.32 -13.02 -30.62
N PRO A 153 2.37 -13.86 -30.70
CA PRO A 153 3.65 -13.58 -30.05
C PRO A 153 4.36 -12.32 -30.58
N ASP A 154 4.09 -11.90 -31.83
CA ASP A 154 4.76 -10.73 -32.44
C ASP A 154 4.12 -9.37 -32.08
N ALA A 155 2.83 -9.35 -31.69
CA ALA A 155 2.11 -8.11 -31.37
C ALA A 155 2.57 -7.41 -30.08
N VAL A 156 3.38 -8.08 -29.26
CA VAL A 156 3.87 -7.55 -27.98
C VAL A 156 5.34 -7.14 -28.02
N ARG A 157 6.02 -7.37 -29.15
CA ARG A 157 7.36 -6.82 -29.38
C ARG A 157 7.36 -5.32 -29.75
N GLU A 158 6.20 -4.76 -30.12
CA GLU A 158 6.05 -3.37 -30.57
C GLU A 158 5.42 -2.42 -29.53
N ILE A 159 5.18 -2.87 -28.30
CA ILE A 159 4.73 -2.06 -27.15
C ILE A 159 5.89 -1.88 -26.17
#